data_AF-A0A936JLB7-F1
#
_entry.id   AF-A0A936JLB7-F1
#
_cell.length_a   1.000
_cell.length_b   1.000
_cell.length_c   1.000
_cell.angle_alpha   90.00
_cell.angle_beta   90.00
_cell.angle_gamma   90.00
#
_symmetry.space_group_name_H-M   'P 1'
#
loop_
_entity.id
_entity.type
_entity.pdbx_description
1 polymer ?
#
loop_
_entity_poly.entity_id
_entity_poly.type
_entity_poly.pdbx_seq_one_letter_code
_entity_poly.pdbx_strand_id
1 'polypeptide(L)'
;MEHVILPDLIRSKIAKGETSPTITIWSAAASSGEEAHTIAIILTEKIKPMFPNVQFRIIGTDISNAMLNIARVGAYKNYAIKHVPPEILAKYFILKDNLYHVVDEIKSMVSFHNLNL
;
A
#
# COMPACT_ATOMS: atom_id res chain seq x y z
N MET A 1 18.52 5.46 16.05
CA MET A 1 18.50 4.04 15.60
C MET A 1 17.10 3.74 15.10
N GLU A 2 16.73 4.25 13.92
CA GLU A 2 15.52 3.77 13.24
C GLU A 2 15.89 2.40 12.66
N HIS A 3 15.45 1.34 13.34
CA HIS A 3 15.68 -0.01 12.86
C HIS A 3 14.91 -0.19 11.55
N VAL A 4 15.65 -0.37 10.46
CA VAL A 4 15.11 -0.64 9.13
C VAL A 4 14.78 -2.15 9.05
N ILE A 5 13.68 -2.56 9.70
CA ILE A 5 13.30 -3.98 9.89
C ILE A 5 13.02 -4.70 8.56
N LEU A 6 12.44 -4.01 7.58
CA LEU A 6 11.96 -4.61 6.34
C LEU A 6 13.09 -5.19 5.47
N PRO A 7 14.15 -4.44 5.10
CA PRO A 7 15.31 -4.97 4.40
C PRO A 7 15.98 -6.16 5.08
N ASP A 8 16.15 -6.14 6.40
CA ASP A 8 16.80 -7.24 7.12
C ASP A 8 15.94 -8.51 7.10
N LEU A 9 14.62 -8.36 7.24
CA LEU A 9 13.66 -9.46 7.10
C LEU A 9 13.72 -10.07 5.68
N ILE A 10 13.75 -9.23 4.65
CA ILE A 10 13.84 -9.68 3.25
C ILE A 10 15.16 -10.43 3.01
N ARG A 11 16.30 -9.87 3.47
CA ARG A 11 17.62 -10.52 3.36
C ARG A 11 17.64 -11.87 4.07
N SER A 12 17.04 -11.97 5.25
CA SER A 12 16.95 -13.23 5.99
C SER A 12 16.17 -14.30 5.20
N LYS A 13 15.06 -13.92 4.55
CA LYS A 13 14.29 -14.83 3.70
C LYS A 13 15.07 -15.28 2.46
N ILE A 14 15.77 -14.37 1.80
CA ILE A 14 16.63 -14.69 0.65
C ILE A 14 17.77 -15.64 1.08
N ALA A 15 18.39 -15.40 2.23
CA ALA A 15 19.45 -16.25 2.76
C ALA A 15 18.96 -17.68 3.08
N LYS A 16 17.66 -17.86 3.32
CA LYS A 16 17.01 -19.17 3.49
C LYS A 16 16.61 -19.82 2.15
N GLY A 17 16.94 -19.21 1.02
CA GLY A 17 16.70 -19.73 -0.32
C GLY A 17 15.40 -19.25 -0.98
N GLU A 18 14.66 -18.30 -0.38
CA GLU A 18 13.46 -17.73 -1.02
C GLU A 18 13.87 -16.82 -2.19
N THR A 19 13.57 -17.22 -3.43
CA THR A 19 13.88 -16.44 -4.64
C THR A 19 12.95 -15.24 -4.86
N SER A 20 11.75 -15.29 -4.31
CA SER A 20 10.74 -14.22 -4.38
C SER A 20 10.03 -14.08 -3.03
N PRO A 21 10.71 -13.54 -2.01
CA PRO A 21 10.16 -13.44 -0.66
C PRO A 21 8.89 -12.61 -0.65
N THR A 22 7.86 -13.10 0.05
CA THR A 22 6.62 -12.35 0.25
C THR A 22 6.61 -11.70 1.63
N ILE A 23 6.34 -10.40 1.68
CA ILE A 23 6.12 -9.64 2.90
C ILE A 23 4.65 -9.26 2.99
N THR A 24 3.98 -9.75 4.03
CA THR A 24 2.59 -9.41 4.31
C THR A 24 2.54 -8.34 5.40
N ILE A 25 1.79 -7.27 5.15
CA ILE A 25 1.57 -6.16 6.09
C ILE A 25 0.08 -6.07 6.38
N TRP A 26 -0.28 -5.89 7.64
CA TRP A 26 -1.67 -5.71 8.06
C TRP A 26 -1.87 -4.26 8.54
N SER A 27 -2.78 -3.55 7.87
CA SER A 27 -3.33 -2.26 8.29
C SER A 27 -4.68 -2.51 8.96
N ALA A 28 -4.70 -2.45 10.28
CA ALA A 28 -5.92 -2.58 11.08
C ALA A 28 -6.70 -1.26 11.07
N ALA A 29 -8.03 -1.32 11.07
CA ALA A 29 -8.92 -0.16 10.94
C ALA A 29 -8.62 0.70 9.70
N ALA A 30 -8.56 0.05 8.54
CA ALA A 30 -8.08 0.64 7.30
C ALA A 30 -8.95 1.79 6.75
N SER A 31 -10.18 1.99 7.26
CA SER A 31 -11.04 3.12 6.90
C SER A 31 -11.20 3.23 5.37
N SER A 32 -10.99 4.41 4.78
CA SER A 32 -11.02 4.67 3.33
C SER A 32 -9.74 4.24 2.59
N GLY A 33 -8.84 3.52 3.27
CA GLY A 33 -7.70 2.85 2.67
C GLY A 33 -6.50 3.73 2.38
N GLU A 34 -6.50 5.02 2.73
CA GLU A 34 -5.40 5.96 2.46
C GLU A 34 -4.06 5.42 2.97
N GLU A 35 -4.05 4.88 4.18
CA GLU A 35 -2.86 4.33 4.81
C GLU A 35 -2.34 3.11 4.03
N ALA A 36 -3.21 2.17 3.70
CA ALA A 36 -2.83 0.95 2.98
C ALA A 36 -2.24 1.26 1.59
N HIS A 37 -2.81 2.21 0.85
CA HIS A 37 -2.23 2.67 -0.42
C HIS A 37 -0.92 3.44 -0.22
N THR A 38 -0.81 4.24 0.83
CA THR A 38 0.43 4.97 1.16
C THR A 38 1.56 3.99 1.46
N ILE A 39 1.29 2.95 2.25
CA ILE A 39 2.25 1.87 2.53
C ILE A 39 2.67 1.19 1.21
N ALA A 40 1.72 0.85 0.34
CA ALA A 40 2.03 0.24 -0.97
C ALA A 40 2.95 1.12 -1.83
N ILE A 41 2.68 2.42 -1.89
CA ILE A 41 3.51 3.40 -2.62
C ILE A 41 4.92 3.47 -2.00
N ILE A 42 5.03 3.57 -0.67
CA ILE A 42 6.33 3.64 0.01
C ILE A 42 7.16 2.38 -0.26
N LEU A 43 6.55 1.20 -0.18
CA LEU A 43 7.25 -0.07 -0.46
C LEU A 43 7.72 -0.13 -1.92
N THR A 44 6.91 0.37 -2.85
CA THR A 44 7.25 0.44 -4.28
C THR A 44 8.40 1.41 -4.56
N GLU A 45 8.40 2.60 -3.94
CA GLU A 45 9.46 3.60 -4.17
C GLU A 45 10.76 3.29 -3.41
N LYS A 46 10.67 2.69 -2.22
CA LYS A 46 11.83 2.55 -1.32
C LYS A 46 12.39 1.14 -1.24
N ILE A 47 11.56 0.10 -1.37
CA ILE A 47 12.00 -1.29 -1.14
C ILE A 47 12.15 -2.08 -2.43
N LYS A 48 11.19 -2.00 -3.36
CA LYS A 48 11.30 -2.70 -4.66
C LYS A 48 12.62 -2.40 -5.41
N PRO A 49 13.15 -1.17 -5.45
CA PRO A 49 14.43 -0.92 -6.14
C PRO A 49 15.62 -1.66 -5.53
N MET A 50 15.57 -1.92 -4.22
CA MET A 50 16.62 -2.67 -3.50
C MET A 50 16.42 -4.18 -3.60
N PHE A 51 15.17 -4.63 -3.70
CA PHE A 51 14.79 -6.05 -3.75
C PHE A 51 13.73 -6.28 -4.85
N PRO A 52 14.11 -6.31 -6.14
CA PRO A 52 13.14 -6.33 -7.24
C PRO A 52 12.17 -7.51 -7.25
N ASN A 53 12.61 -8.66 -6.69
CA ASN A 53 11.82 -9.90 -6.67
C ASN A 53 10.94 -10.04 -5.41
N VAL A 54 10.98 -9.08 -4.49
CA VAL A 54 10.11 -9.12 -3.31
C VAL A 54 8.65 -8.89 -3.71
N GLN A 55 7.74 -9.67 -3.14
CA GLN A 55 6.32 -9.46 -3.30
C GLN A 55 5.76 -8.82 -2.02
N PHE A 56 4.92 -7.81 -2.18
CA PHE A 56 4.21 -7.19 -1.06
C PHE A 56 2.74 -7.53 -1.13
N ARG A 57 2.18 -7.90 0.03
CA ARG A 57 0.75 -8.08 0.22
C ARG A 57 0.31 -7.24 1.40
N ILE A 58 -0.58 -6.30 1.16
CA ILE A 58 -1.16 -5.47 2.20
C ILE A 58 -2.59 -5.92 2.43
N ILE A 59 -2.93 -6.15 3.68
CA ILE A 59 -4.27 -6.51 4.12
C ILE A 59 -4.80 -5.33 4.90
N GLY A 60 -5.83 -4.67 4.40
CA GLY A 60 -6.58 -3.67 5.14
C GLY A 60 -7.84 -4.29 5.74
N THR A 61 -8.12 -4.05 7.02
CA THR A 61 -9.35 -4.54 7.65
C THR A 61 -10.15 -3.42 8.28
N ASP A 62 -11.47 -3.43 8.10
CA ASP A 62 -12.37 -2.45 8.73
C ASP A 62 -13.73 -3.11 9.04
N ILE A 63 -14.44 -2.57 10.03
CA ILE A 63 -15.78 -3.03 10.40
C ILE A 63 -16.85 -2.51 9.42
N SER A 64 -16.61 -1.36 8.79
CA SER A 64 -17.56 -0.70 7.90
C SER A 64 -17.38 -1.14 6.46
N ASN A 65 -18.37 -1.87 5.93
CA ASN A 65 -18.40 -2.24 4.50
C ASN A 65 -18.44 -1.01 3.58
N ALA A 66 -19.04 0.10 4.02
CA ALA A 66 -19.03 1.34 3.25
C ALA A 66 -17.61 1.89 3.09
N MET A 67 -16.82 1.87 4.17
CA MET A 67 -15.41 2.30 4.13
C MET A 67 -14.57 1.36 3.27
N LEU A 68 -14.75 0.04 3.39
CA LEU A 68 -14.06 -0.95 2.54
C LEU A 68 -14.36 -0.75 1.05
N ASN A 69 -15.59 -0.38 0.69
CA ASN A 69 -15.92 -0.10 -0.71
C ASN A 69 -15.19 1.16 -1.22
N ILE A 70 -15.13 2.22 -0.42
CA ILE A 70 -14.34 3.42 -0.74
C ILE A 70 -12.86 3.06 -0.90
N ALA A 71 -12.32 2.27 0.03
CA ALA A 71 -10.94 1.81 0.02
C ALA A 71 -10.62 1.00 -1.24
N ARG A 72 -11.48 0.06 -1.66
CA ARG A 72 -11.29 -0.71 -2.90
C ARG A 72 -11.31 0.14 -4.16
N VAL A 73 -12.14 1.19 -4.19
CA VAL A 73 -12.17 2.13 -5.32
C VAL A 73 -10.87 2.93 -5.38
N GLY A 74 -10.31 3.29 -4.21
CA GLY A 74 -9.05 4.04 -4.12
C GLY A 74 -9.15 5.43 -4.73
N ALA A 75 -10.30 6.09 -4.59
CA ALA A 75 -10.56 7.43 -5.13
C ALA A 75 -10.64 8.46 -4.00
N TYR A 76 -9.79 9.47 -4.09
CA TYR A 76 -9.59 10.45 -3.03
C TYR A 76 -9.91 11.87 -3.50
N LYS A 77 -10.53 12.64 -2.61
CA LYS A 77 -10.75 14.07 -2.85
C LYS A 77 -9.43 14.85 -2.69
N ASN A 78 -9.38 16.04 -3.26
CA ASN A 78 -8.19 16.90 -3.22
C ASN A 78 -7.60 17.10 -1.81
N TYR A 79 -8.46 17.24 -0.78
CA TYR A 79 -7.98 17.43 0.60
C TYR A 79 -7.19 16.24 1.15
N ALA A 80 -7.44 15.02 0.66
CA ALA A 80 -6.77 13.80 1.13
C ALA A 80 -5.38 13.66 0.51
N ILE A 81 -5.15 14.26 -0.67
CA ILE A 81 -3.86 14.21 -1.37
C ILE A 81 -3.02 15.48 -1.21
N LYS A 82 -3.51 16.50 -0.49
CA LYS A 82 -2.86 17.82 -0.37
C LYS A 82 -1.41 17.80 0.13
N HIS A 83 -1.00 16.73 0.82
CA HIS A 83 0.34 16.56 1.37
C HIS A 83 1.16 15.51 0.60
N VAL A 84 0.61 14.93 -0.48
CA VAL A 84 1.32 14.01 -1.35
C VAL A 84 2.27 14.82 -2.24
N PRO A 85 3.58 14.49 -2.27
CA PRO A 85 4.52 15.18 -3.14
C PRO A 85 4.09 15.12 -4.62
N PRO A 86 4.26 16.21 -5.41
CA PRO A 86 3.79 16.26 -6.80
C PRO A 86 4.29 15.11 -7.67
N GLU A 87 5.54 14.68 -7.47
CA GLU A 87 6.15 13.57 -8.19
C GLU A 87 5.52 12.21 -7.86
N ILE A 88 5.07 12.02 -6.62
CA ILE A 88 4.35 10.82 -6.20
C ILE A 88 2.93 10.87 -6.74
N LEU A 89 2.28 12.05 -6.67
CA LEU A 89 0.94 12.26 -7.18
C LEU A 89 0.87 11.95 -8.69
N ALA A 90 1.82 12.46 -9.46
CA ALA A 90 1.90 12.26 -10.90
C ALA A 90 2.16 10.80 -11.32
N LYS A 91 2.89 10.03 -10.49
CA LYS A 91 3.20 8.62 -10.77
C LYS A 91 2.06 7.67 -10.40
N TYR A 92 1.42 7.91 -9.26
CA TYR A 92 0.57 6.90 -8.61
C TYR A 92 -0.92 7.27 -8.56
N PHE A 93 -1.30 8.44 -9.08
CA PHE A 93 -2.69 8.87 -9.13
C PHE A 93 -3.10 9.38 -10.52
N ILE A 94 -4.34 9.10 -10.88
CA ILE A 94 -5.00 9.59 -12.10
C ILE A 94 -6.17 10.48 -11.67
N LEU A 95 -6.20 11.73 -12.12
CA LEU A 95 -7.32 12.63 -11.87
C LEU A 95 -8.46 12.32 -12.84
N LYS A 96 -9.63 11.91 -12.31
CA LYS A 96 -10.86 11.66 -13.06
C LYS A 96 -12.06 12.11 -12.24
N ASP A 97 -13.02 12.80 -12.85
CA ASP A 97 -14.27 13.24 -12.20
C ASP A 97 -14.03 14.00 -10.87
N ASN A 98 -13.00 14.86 -10.83
CA ASN A 98 -12.54 15.59 -9.65
C ASN A 98 -12.06 14.73 -8.46
N LEU A 99 -11.74 13.46 -8.70
CA LEU A 99 -11.15 12.54 -7.73
C LEU A 99 -9.79 12.03 -8.23
N TYR A 100 -8.88 11.82 -7.30
CA TYR A 100 -7.57 11.21 -7.53
C TYR A 100 -7.69 9.72 -7.30
N HIS A 101 -7.60 8.94 -8.38
CA HIS A 101 -7.67 7.49 -8.35
C HIS A 101 -6.28 6.90 -8.27
N VAL A 102 -6.04 6.04 -7.28
CA VAL A 102 -4.81 5.27 -7.18
C VAL A 102 -4.71 4.32 -8.38
N VAL A 103 -3.53 4.24 -8.99
CA VAL A 103 -3.25 3.36 -10.13
C VAL A 103 -3.41 1.88 -9.76
N ASP A 104 -3.77 1.06 -10.75
CA ASP A 104 -4.06 -0.37 -10.54
C ASP A 104 -2.86 -1.16 -9.99
N GLU A 105 -1.63 -0.78 -10.35
CA GLU A 105 -0.42 -1.40 -9.80
C GLU A 105 -0.41 -1.35 -8.27
N ILE A 106 -0.66 -0.18 -7.69
CA ILE A 106 -0.69 0.01 -6.24
C ILE A 106 -1.91 -0.67 -5.62
N LYS A 107 -3.10 -0.55 -6.24
CA LYS A 107 -4.31 -1.22 -5.73
C LYS A 107 -4.15 -2.74 -5.69
N SER A 108 -3.47 -3.34 -6.66
CA SER A 108 -3.26 -4.79 -6.73
C SER A 108 -2.43 -5.35 -5.56
N MET A 109 -1.64 -4.50 -4.88
CA MET A 109 -0.86 -4.88 -3.70
C MET A 109 -1.71 -4.94 -2.44
N VAL A 110 -2.93 -4.38 -2.47
CA VAL A 110 -3.78 -4.18 -1.30
C VAL A 110 -5.06 -4.99 -1.42
N SER A 111 -5.44 -5.64 -0.32
CA SER A 111 -6.69 -6.41 -0.21
C SER A 111 -7.47 -5.96 1.03
N PHE A 112 -8.75 -5.65 0.86
CA PHE A 112 -9.59 -5.13 1.93
C PHE A 112 -10.63 -6.16 2.38
N HIS A 113 -10.67 -6.44 3.68
CA HIS A 113 -11.56 -7.43 4.28
C HIS A 113 -12.37 -6.83 5.42
N ASN A 114 -13.60 -7.32 5.58
CA ASN A 114 -14.41 -6.98 6.76
C ASN A 114 -13.91 -7.79 7.96
N LEU A 115 -13.65 -7.12 9.07
CA LEU A 115 -13.27 -7.77 10.31
C LEU A 115 -13.90 -7.05 11.50
N ASN A 116 -14.56 -7.82 12.34
CA ASN A 116 -14.98 -7.40 13.68
C ASN A 116 -13.98 -8.00 14.67
N LEU A 117 -13.18 -7.16 15.32
CA LEU A 117 -12.12 -7.56 16.25
C LEU A 117 -12.67 -7.92 17.64
#